data_AF-A0AAU5WIZ4-F1
#
_entry.id   AF-A0AAU5WIZ4-F1
#
_cell.length_a   1.000
_cell.length_b   1.000
_cell.length_c   1.000
_cell.angle_alpha   90.00
_cell.angle_beta   90.00
_cell.angle_gamma   90.00
#
_symmetry.space_group_name_H-M   'P 1'
#
loop_
_entity.id
_entity.type
_entity.pdbx_description
1 polymer ?
#
loop_
_entity_poly.entity_id
_entity_poly.type
_entity_poly.pdbx_seq_one_letter_code
_entity_poly.pdbx_strand_id
1 'polypeptide(L)'
;MASLLIVRLGGDIVGHCDALCYLARHDVCTCICGGANHRAGLEQAIANTRALHTEWLERARGDAAIDVEIDDSVQHLPLFPL
;
A
#
# COMPACT_ATOMS: atom_id res chain seq x y z
N MET A 1 0.08 14.73 -1.72
CA MET A 1 1.35 14.05 -2.08
C MET A 1 1.13 12.57 -1.78
N ALA A 2 1.19 11.68 -2.78
CA ALA A 2 0.46 10.40 -2.75
C ALA A 2 1.10 9.34 -1.84
N SER A 3 0.33 8.81 -0.89
CA SER A 3 0.59 7.47 -0.34
C SER A 3 -0.02 6.45 -1.30
N LEU A 4 0.63 5.29 -1.41
CA LEU A 4 0.15 4.20 -2.25
C LEU A 4 -0.60 3.15 -1.42
N LEU A 5 -0.12 2.85 -0.22
CA LEU A 5 -0.78 1.92 0.68
C LEU A 5 -0.50 2.33 2.12
N ILE A 6 -1.51 2.30 2.98
CA ILE A 6 -1.37 2.42 4.43
C ILE A 6 -2.10 1.22 5.01
N VAL A 7 -1.48 0.54 5.98
CA VAL A 7 -2.14 -0.51 6.75
C VAL A 7 -2.27 -0.04 8.18
N ARG A 8 -3.48 -0.15 8.72
CA ARG A 8 -3.80 0.21 10.09
C ARG A 8 -4.19 -1.03 10.88
N LEU A 9 -3.88 -1.00 12.17
CA LEU A 9 -4.41 -1.95 13.14
C LEU A 9 -5.13 -1.15 14.22
N GLY A 10 -6.45 -1.08 14.15
CA GLY A 10 -7.22 -0.10 14.91
C GLY A 10 -6.83 1.33 14.53
N GLY A 11 -6.40 2.14 15.49
CA GLY A 11 -6.00 3.54 15.25
C GLY A 11 -4.57 3.74 14.72
N ASP A 12 -3.72 2.71 14.83
CA ASP A 12 -2.28 2.86 14.60
C ASP A 12 -1.89 2.51 13.17
N ILE A 13 -1.01 3.32 12.57
CA ILE A 13 -0.37 2.99 11.29
C ILE A 13 0.74 1.98 11.56
N VAL A 14 0.57 0.76 11.06
CA VAL A 14 1.56 -0.32 11.22
C VAL A 14 2.42 -0.53 9.97
N GLY A 15 2.07 0.12 8.86
CA GLY A 15 2.88 0.12 7.65
C GLY A 15 2.42 1.14 6.62
N HIS A 16 3.36 1.67 5.84
CA HIS A 16 3.08 2.61 4.75
C HIS A 16 3.99 2.33 3.55
N CYS A 17 3.44 2.50 2.34
CA CYS A 17 4.17 2.50 1.08
C CYS A 17 3.94 3.83 0.35
N ASP A 18 5.03 4.48 -0.07
CA ASP A 18 4.99 5.79 -0.72
C ASP A 18 6.14 5.98 -1.73
N ALA A 19 6.40 7.23 -2.10
CA ALA A 19 7.48 7.64 -3.01
C ALA A 19 8.88 7.19 -2.60
N LEU A 20 9.15 7.04 -1.30
CA LEU A 20 10.44 6.54 -0.82
C LEU A 20 10.64 5.07 -1.20
N CYS A 21 9.56 4.31 -1.43
CA CYS A 21 9.64 2.93 -1.89
C CYS A 21 9.79 2.84 -3.41
N TYR A 22 8.88 3.44 -4.18
CA TYR A 22 8.91 3.26 -5.64
C TYR A 22 10.01 4.05 -6.36
N LEU A 23 10.61 5.02 -5.68
CA LEU A 23 11.83 5.72 -6.14
C LEU A 23 13.08 5.30 -5.35
N ALA A 24 13.00 4.25 -4.53
CA ALA A 24 14.09 3.85 -3.66
C ALA A 24 15.39 3.61 -4.43
N ARG A 25 16.53 3.92 -3.81
CA ARG A 25 17.86 3.61 -4.38
C ARG A 25 18.66 2.62 -3.53
N HIS A 26 18.17 2.23 -2.37
CA HIS A 26 18.78 1.21 -1.50
C HIS A 26 18.26 -0.20 -1.83
N ASP A 27 18.97 -1.25 -1.39
CA ASP A 27 18.67 -2.64 -1.81
C ASP A 27 17.61 -3.33 -0.95
N VAL A 28 17.37 -2.84 0.27
CA VAL A 28 16.46 -3.48 1.22
C VAL A 28 15.13 -2.75 1.27
N CYS A 29 14.03 -3.48 1.16
CA CYS A 29 12.69 -2.96 1.40
C CYS A 29 12.16 -3.54 2.72
N THR A 30 11.76 -2.67 3.64
CA THR A 30 11.12 -3.03 4.92
C THR A 30 9.69 -2.51 5.00
N CYS A 31 9.13 -2.10 3.86
CA CYS A 31 7.79 -1.55 3.70
C CYS A 31 6.74 -2.67 3.67
N ILE A 32 5.49 -2.32 3.99
CA ILE A 32 4.34 -3.22 3.91
C ILE A 32 4.05 -3.78 2.50
N CYS A 33 4.62 -3.20 1.44
CA CYS A 33 4.52 -3.76 0.09
C CYS A 33 5.40 -5.01 -0.11
N GLY A 34 6.23 -5.39 0.88
CA GLY A 34 7.09 -6.58 0.81
C GLY A 34 8.14 -6.51 -0.31
N GLY A 35 8.48 -5.31 -0.79
CA GLY A 35 9.37 -5.11 -1.93
C GLY A 35 8.68 -4.98 -3.28
N ALA A 36 7.36 -5.23 -3.39
CA ALA A 36 6.67 -5.19 -4.67
C ALA A 36 6.74 -3.83 -5.37
N ASN A 37 6.68 -2.73 -4.61
CA ASN A 37 6.78 -1.39 -5.17
C ASN A 37 8.22 -0.87 -5.24
N HIS A 38 9.18 -1.58 -4.66
CA HIS A 38 10.54 -1.09 -4.47
C HIS A 38 11.26 -0.90 -5.82
N ARG A 39 11.78 0.31 -6.08
CA ARG A 39 12.41 0.68 -7.38
C ARG A 39 11.51 0.52 -8.61
N ALA A 40 10.22 0.26 -8.44
CA ALA A 40 9.31 -0.09 -9.54
C ALA A 40 8.88 1.12 -10.39
N GLY A 41 9.01 2.35 -9.87
CA GLY A 41 8.42 3.54 -10.47
C GLY A 41 6.92 3.66 -10.20
N LEU A 42 6.38 4.86 -10.40
CA LEU A 42 5.02 5.22 -9.97
C LEU A 42 3.94 4.37 -10.66
N GLU A 43 3.99 4.21 -11.98
CA GLU A 43 2.96 3.49 -12.74
C GLU A 43 2.86 2.01 -12.35
N GLN A 44 4.01 1.33 -12.25
CA GLN A 44 4.06 -0.05 -11.80
C GLN A 44 3.63 -0.17 -10.33
N ALA A 45 4.03 0.78 -9.48
CA ALA A 45 3.63 0.78 -8.08
C ALA A 45 2.11 0.94 -7.89
N ILE A 46 1.43 1.69 -8.77
CA ILE A 46 -0.04 1.77 -8.80
C ILE A 46 -0.65 0.39 -9.10
N ALA A 47 -0.17 -0.31 -10.13
CA ALA A 47 -0.68 -1.63 -10.51
C ALA A 47 -0.43 -2.68 -9.41
N ASN A 48 0.77 -2.67 -8.83
CA ASN A 48 1.15 -3.57 -7.74
C ASN A 48 0.33 -3.33 -6.48
N THR A 49 0.07 -2.06 -6.15
CA THR A 49 -0.77 -1.67 -5.02
C THR A 49 -2.20 -2.15 -5.18
N ARG A 50 -2.76 -2.11 -6.40
CA ARG A 50 -4.09 -2.68 -6.68
C ARG A 50 -4.16 -4.18 -6.38
N ALA A 51 -3.14 -4.94 -6.80
CA ALA A 51 -3.06 -6.38 -6.53
C ALA A 51 -2.87 -6.67 -5.04
N LEU A 52 -1.97 -5.93 -4.37
CA LEU A 52 -1.75 -6.04 -2.92
C LEU A 52 -3.03 -5.78 -2.12
N HIS A 53 -3.83 -4.79 -2.53
CA HIS A 53 -5.10 -4.51 -1.87
C HIS A 53 -6.07 -5.69 -1.93
N THR A 54 -6.21 -6.35 -3.09
CA THR A 54 -7.04 -7.56 -3.22
C THR A 54 -6.57 -8.65 -2.25
N GLU A 55 -5.26 -8.88 -2.16
CA GLU A 55 -4.69 -9.86 -1.24
C GLU A 55 -4.94 -9.49 0.24
N TRP A 56 -4.80 -8.22 0.61
CA TRP A 56 -5.08 -7.75 1.97
C TRP A 56 -6.56 -7.89 2.33
N LEU A 57 -7.49 -7.61 1.41
CA LEU A 57 -8.92 -7.83 1.62
C LEU A 57 -9.25 -9.32 1.83
N GLU A 58 -8.63 -10.22 1.07
CA GLU A 58 -8.80 -11.66 1.26
C GLU A 58 -8.33 -12.11 2.65
N ARG A 59 -7.19 -11.57 3.12
CA ARG A 59 -6.68 -11.84 4.46
C ARG A 59 -7.58 -11.28 5.57
N ALA A 60 -8.09 -10.06 5.41
CA ALA A 60 -9.01 -9.44 6.36
C ALA A 60 -10.35 -10.19 6.47
N ARG A 61 -10.86 -10.78 5.38
CA ARG A 61 -12.04 -11.66 5.45
C ARG A 61 -11.84 -12.89 6.34
N GLY A 62 -10.60 -13.33 6.52
CA GLY A 62 -10.23 -14.45 7.39
C GLY A 62 -9.91 -14.04 8.84
N ASP A 63 -9.72 -12.74 9.11
CA ASP A 63 -9.31 -12.22 10.42
C ASP A 63 -9.93 -10.84 10.69
N ALA A 64 -10.93 -10.82 11.58
CA ALA A 64 -11.68 -9.62 11.95
C ALA A 64 -10.84 -8.55 12.67
N ALA A 65 -9.58 -8.83 13.02
CA ALA A 65 -8.66 -7.86 13.59
C ALA A 65 -7.97 -6.97 12.55
N ILE A 66 -8.02 -7.31 11.26
CA ILE A 66 -7.33 -6.57 10.19
C ILE A 66 -8.32 -5.61 9.52
N ASP A 67 -8.07 -4.32 9.66
CA ASP A 67 -8.80 -3.28 8.93
C ASP A 67 -7.95 -2.78 7.74
N VAL A 68 -8.54 -2.80 6.55
CA VAL A 68 -7.87 -2.44 5.30
C VAL A 68 -8.53 -1.17 4.79
N GLU A 69 -8.06 -0.04 5.30
CA GLU A 69 -8.50 1.27 4.82
C GLU A 69 -7.62 1.72 3.66
N ILE A 70 -8.24 1.89 2.50
CA ILE A 70 -7.68 2.77 1.49
C ILE A 70 -8.12 4.19 1.88
N ASP A 71 -7.23 4.94 2.51
CA ASP A 71 -7.56 6.29 2.97
C ASP A 71 -7.84 7.22 1.76
N ASP A 72 -9.12 7.49 1.52
CA ASP A 72 -9.63 8.41 0.49
C ASP A 72 -9.09 9.85 0.66
N SER A 73 -8.57 10.21 1.85
CA SER A 73 -7.95 11.51 2.11
C SER A 73 -6.47 11.61 1.67
N VAL A 74 -5.85 10.49 1.28
CA VAL A 74 -4.43 10.43 0.88
C VAL A 74 -4.23 10.04 -0.60
N GLN A 75 -5.33 9.74 -1.30
CA GLN A 75 -5.34 9.50 -2.74
C GLN A 75 -5.33 10.80 -3.54
N HIS A 76 -4.23 11.07 -4.24
CA HIS A 76 -4.22 12.06 -5.33
C HIS A 76 -4.25 11.42 -6.73
N LEU A 77 -4.41 10.10 -6.83
CA LEU A 77 -4.64 9.37 -8.07
C LEU A 77 -5.73 8.33 -7.82
N PRO A 78 -6.69 8.11 -8.76
CA PRO A 78 -7.71 7.09 -8.64
C PRO A 78 -7.04 5.71 -8.73
N LEU A 79 -6.61 5.20 -7.57
CA LEU A 79 -6.03 3.87 -7.43
C LEU A 79 -7.12 2.80 -7.61
N PHE A 80 -8.37 3.12 -7.34
CA PHE A 80 -9.51 2.21 -7.54
C PHE A 80 -10.69 3.00 -8.13
N PRO A 81 -11.51 2.39 -9.00
CA PRO A 81 -12.79 2.99 -9.35
C PRO A 81 -13.67 3.05 -8.08
N LEU A 82 -14.25 4.23 -7.82
CA LEU A 82 -15.27 4.45 -6.78
C LEU A 82 -16.56 3.69 -7.11
#